data_AF-A0A6H1P6H8-F1
#
_entry.id   AF-A0A6H1P6H8-F1
#
_cell.length_a   1.000
_cell.length_b   1.000
_cell.length_c   1.000
_cell.angle_alpha   90.00
_cell.angle_beta   90.00
_cell.angle_gamma   90.00
#
_symmetry.space_group_name_H-M   'P 1'
#
loop_
_entity.id
_entity.type
_entity.pdbx_description
1 polymer ?
#
loop_
_entity_poly.entity_id
_entity_poly.type
_entity_poly.pdbx_seq_one_letter_code
_entity_poly.pdbx_strand_id
1 'polypeptide(L)'
;MESILNQLFWVWSLISVLPEWLRIFLALFVFLQLARLILLYIVPPILNFLCRLLKKMLYLISYPIMALFCKMQRSRREAGKAGISVWIEIIEEMFALFESFFNKIIQLFMKRKRNKIRIKRWTFYSATALVILLTAAIMNNPNEWYTEKWKKAEVWLNQEHVHIQASEASPDQKELILNKKYEEGGNIREAPTLTAPRLYTITNGEIMQFLNEEQEDSKGIKWLKVQTANGIEGWISALIVREK
;
A
#
# COMPACT_ATOMS: atom_id res chain seq x y z
N MET A 1 17.38 2.40 -18.37
CA MET A 1 16.53 1.31 -17.87
C MET A 1 15.23 1.94 -17.44
N GLU A 2 14.13 1.68 -18.15
CA GLU A 2 12.82 2.11 -17.67
C GLU A 2 12.57 1.52 -16.28
N SER A 3 12.10 2.36 -15.35
CA SER A 3 11.72 1.89 -14.03
C SER A 3 10.59 0.86 -14.15
N ILE A 4 10.58 -0.16 -13.30
CA ILE A 4 9.47 -1.13 -13.18
C ILE A 4 8.12 -0.41 -13.02
N LEU A 5 8.13 0.77 -12.40
CA LEU A 5 6.96 1.63 -12.25
C LEU A 5 6.42 2.15 -13.60
N ASN A 6 7.30 2.55 -14.53
CA ASN A 6 6.87 2.98 -15.87
C ASN A 6 6.23 1.83 -16.65
N GLN A 7 6.75 0.60 -16.51
CA GLN A 7 6.18 -0.57 -17.17
C GLN A 7 4.79 -0.92 -16.61
N LEU A 8 4.62 -0.89 -15.29
CA LEU A 8 3.33 -1.06 -14.63
C LEU A 8 2.33 0.03 -15.05
N PHE A 9 2.82 1.25 -15.24
CA PHE A 9 2.02 2.37 -15.67
C PHE A 9 1.43 2.18 -17.08
N TRP A 10 2.25 1.78 -18.06
CA TRP A 10 1.75 1.50 -19.42
C TRP A 10 0.65 0.44 -19.45
N VAL A 11 0.76 -0.58 -18.59
CA VAL A 11 -0.27 -1.60 -18.42
C VAL A 11 -1.54 -1.00 -17.79
N TRP A 12 -1.41 -0.11 -16.81
CA TRP A 12 -2.54 0.58 -16.19
C TRP A 12 -3.27 1.53 -17.16
N SER A 13 -2.53 2.23 -18.02
CA SER A 13 -3.09 3.14 -19.03
C SER A 13 -4.06 2.44 -19.99
N LEU A 14 -3.77 1.18 -20.38
CA LEU A 14 -4.70 0.39 -21.20
C LEU A 14 -5.96 0.00 -20.43
N ILE A 15 -5.83 -0.24 -19.12
CA ILE A 15 -6.93 -0.64 -18.24
C ILE A 15 -7.81 0.56 -17.89
N SER A 16 -7.26 1.78 -17.82
CA SER A 16 -8.00 2.97 -17.40
C SER A 16 -9.14 3.38 -18.35
N VAL A 17 -9.06 2.96 -19.63
CA VAL A 17 -10.11 3.18 -20.64
C VAL A 17 -11.36 2.32 -20.38
N LEU A 18 -11.25 1.26 -19.57
CA LEU A 18 -12.36 0.35 -19.29
C LEU A 18 -13.39 0.96 -18.34
N PRO A 19 -14.67 0.50 -18.39
CA PRO A 19 -15.68 0.89 -17.41
C PRO A 19 -15.24 0.63 -15.96
N GLU A 20 -15.67 1.47 -15.03
CA GLU A 20 -15.30 1.40 -13.60
C GLU A 20 -15.49 -0.01 -13.00
N TRP A 21 -16.65 -0.62 -13.25
CA TRP A 21 -16.96 -1.97 -12.75
C TRP A 21 -15.95 -3.02 -13.24
N LEU A 22 -15.48 -2.92 -14.49
CA LEU A 22 -14.55 -3.87 -15.08
C LEU A 22 -13.13 -3.65 -14.54
N ARG A 23 -12.74 -2.40 -14.30
CA ARG A 23 -11.45 -2.06 -13.67
C ARG A 23 -11.36 -2.61 -12.25
N ILE A 24 -12.39 -2.40 -11.44
CA ILE A 24 -12.50 -2.95 -10.08
C ILE A 24 -12.43 -4.48 -10.13
N PHE A 25 -13.19 -5.10 -11.02
CA PHE A 25 -13.20 -6.55 -11.18
C PHE A 25 -11.80 -7.10 -11.50
N LEU A 26 -11.10 -6.52 -12.47
CA LEU A 26 -9.76 -6.97 -12.87
C LEU A 26 -8.74 -6.81 -11.75
N ALA A 27 -8.75 -5.67 -11.05
CA ALA A 27 -7.84 -5.41 -9.94
C ALA A 27 -8.07 -6.41 -8.79
N LEU A 28 -9.32 -6.60 -8.38
CA LEU A 28 -9.69 -7.58 -7.35
C LEU A 28 -9.39 -9.02 -7.80
N PHE A 29 -9.62 -9.34 -9.08
CA PHE A 29 -9.30 -10.65 -9.63
C PHE A 29 -7.82 -10.95 -9.50
N VAL A 30 -6.94 -10.06 -9.98
CA VAL A 30 -5.49 -10.26 -9.87
C VAL A 30 -5.08 -10.38 -8.40
N PHE A 31 -5.53 -9.46 -7.55
CA PHE A 31 -5.20 -9.47 -6.13
C PHE A 31 -5.62 -10.77 -5.44
N LEU A 32 -6.86 -11.21 -5.63
CA LEU A 32 -7.39 -12.39 -4.95
C LEU A 32 -6.77 -13.69 -5.52
N GLN A 33 -6.41 -13.74 -6.80
CA GLN A 33 -5.70 -14.88 -7.37
C GLN A 33 -4.26 -14.99 -6.85
N LEU A 34 -3.58 -13.86 -6.61
CA LEU A 34 -2.28 -13.82 -5.93
C LEU A 34 -2.40 -14.24 -4.47
N ALA A 35 -3.38 -13.69 -3.74
CA ALA A 35 -3.67 -14.07 -2.36
C ALA A 35 -3.97 -15.58 -2.23
N ARG A 36 -4.73 -16.14 -3.18
CA ARG A 36 -4.96 -17.59 -3.29
C ARG A 36 -3.66 -18.36 -3.47
N LEU A 37 -2.73 -17.88 -4.29
CA LEU A 37 -1.44 -18.55 -4.49
C LEU A 37 -0.65 -18.59 -3.18
N ILE A 38 -0.59 -17.47 -2.45
CA ILE A 38 0.03 -17.40 -1.12
C ILE A 38 -0.65 -18.39 -0.16
N LEU A 39 -1.98 -18.37 -0.07
CA LEU A 39 -2.77 -19.24 0.79
C LEU A 39 -2.60 -20.74 0.44
N LEU A 40 -2.40 -21.05 -0.85
CA LEU A 40 -2.30 -22.42 -1.31
C LEU A 40 -0.90 -23.03 -1.23
N TYR A 41 0.13 -22.22 -1.40
CA TYR A 41 1.51 -22.69 -1.50
C TYR A 41 2.38 -22.30 -0.31
N ILE A 42 2.20 -21.10 0.26
CA ILE A 42 3.09 -20.56 1.29
C ILE A 42 2.56 -20.87 2.70
N VAL A 43 1.29 -20.58 2.96
CA VAL A 43 0.66 -20.81 4.28
C VAL A 43 0.77 -22.27 4.75
N PRO A 44 0.51 -23.28 3.91
CA PRO A 44 0.46 -24.67 4.38
C PRO A 44 1.80 -25.24 4.88
N PRO A 45 2.94 -25.12 4.16
CA PRO A 45 4.21 -25.63 4.66
C PRO A 45 4.65 -24.90 5.93
N ILE A 46 4.41 -23.57 6.02
CA ILE A 46 4.71 -22.78 7.22
C ILE A 46 3.89 -23.30 8.40
N LEU A 47 2.58 -23.49 8.23
CA LEU A 47 1.71 -23.99 9.28
C LEU A 47 2.11 -25.41 9.72
N ASN A 48 2.41 -26.32 8.78
CA ASN A 48 2.86 -27.67 9.12
C ASN A 48 4.20 -27.66 9.85
N PHE A 49 5.15 -26.82 9.43
CA PHE A 49 6.41 -26.63 10.12
C PHE A 49 6.20 -26.10 11.54
N LEU A 50 5.38 -25.05 11.69
CA LEU A 50 5.05 -24.44 12.97
C LEU A 50 4.36 -25.44 13.91
N CYS A 51 3.39 -26.21 13.43
CA CYS A 51 2.73 -27.24 14.25
C CYS A 51 3.70 -28.33 14.71
N ARG A 52 4.64 -28.77 13.86
CA ARG A 52 5.67 -29.74 14.25
C ARG A 52 6.65 -29.16 15.27
N LEU A 53 7.03 -27.90 15.09
CA LEU A 53 7.90 -27.18 16.02
C LEU A 53 7.22 -27.02 17.39
N LEU A 54 5.99 -26.52 17.40
CA LEU A 54 5.18 -26.35 18.62
C LEU A 54 4.93 -27.69 19.33
N LYS A 55 4.65 -28.76 18.58
CA LYS A 55 4.54 -30.11 19.17
C LYS A 55 5.84 -30.54 19.85
N LYS A 56 7.00 -30.28 19.24
CA LYS A 56 8.32 -30.61 19.83
C LYS A 56 8.59 -29.78 21.09
N MET A 57 8.23 -28.49 21.07
CA MET A 57 8.34 -27.63 22.25
C MET A 57 7.40 -28.07 23.36
N LEU A 58 6.16 -28.45 23.02
CA LEU A 58 5.20 -29.00 23.97
C LEU A 58 5.78 -30.23 24.67
N TYR A 59 6.37 -31.16 23.92
CA TYR A 59 7.01 -32.36 24.49
C TYR A 59 8.20 -32.01 25.39
N LEU A 60 9.03 -31.05 24.96
CA LEU A 60 10.20 -30.60 25.72
C LEU A 60 9.80 -29.97 27.06
N ILE A 61 8.63 -29.33 27.12
CA ILE A 61 8.09 -28.71 28.34
C ILE A 61 7.30 -29.73 29.17
N SER A 62 6.47 -30.58 28.56
CA SER A 62 5.60 -31.51 29.27
C SER A 62 6.40 -32.59 29.99
N TYR A 63 7.47 -33.10 29.38
CA TYR A 63 8.31 -34.15 29.97
C TYR A 63 8.91 -33.79 31.35
N PRO A 64 9.65 -32.69 31.53
CA PRO A 64 10.21 -32.33 32.83
C PRO A 64 9.11 -31.99 33.86
N ILE A 65 8.00 -31.38 33.44
CA ILE A 65 6.85 -31.10 34.30
C ILE A 65 6.25 -32.41 34.83
N MET A 66 6.06 -33.41 33.95
CA MET A 66 5.52 -34.70 34.35
C MET A 66 6.47 -35.44 35.29
N ALA A 67 7.78 -35.40 35.02
CA ALA A 67 8.78 -35.97 35.92
C ALA A 67 8.76 -35.32 37.31
N LEU A 68 8.59 -34.00 37.37
CA LEU A 68 8.42 -33.26 38.62
C LEU A 68 7.15 -33.69 39.36
N PHE A 69 6.02 -33.79 38.67
CA PHE A 69 4.76 -34.26 39.25
C PHE A 69 4.85 -35.68 39.78
N CYS A 70 5.49 -36.60 39.04
CA CYS A 70 5.75 -37.95 39.53
C CYS A 70 6.57 -37.94 40.83
N LYS A 71 7.62 -37.10 40.91
CA LYS A 71 8.44 -36.97 42.12
C LYS A 71 7.65 -36.40 43.29
N MET A 72 6.84 -35.36 43.06
CA MET A 72 5.98 -34.76 44.09
C MET A 72 4.92 -35.73 44.59
N GLN A 73 4.25 -36.46 43.68
CA GLN A 73 3.25 -37.46 44.05
C GLN A 73 3.87 -38.60 44.86
N ARG A 74 5.08 -39.05 44.49
CA ARG A 74 5.81 -40.07 45.26
C ARG A 74 6.07 -39.62 46.70
N SER A 75 6.59 -38.41 46.89
CA SER A 75 6.83 -37.84 48.22
C SER A 75 5.53 -37.70 49.03
N ARG A 76 4.40 -37.34 48.39
CA ARG A 76 3.09 -37.29 49.05
C ARG A 76 2.57 -38.66 49.48
N ARG A 77 2.78 -39.70 48.66
CA ARG A 77 2.41 -41.08 48.99
C ARG A 77 3.23 -41.61 50.16
N GLU A 78 4.53 -41.32 50.18
CA GLU A 78 5.42 -41.64 51.31
C GLU A 78 4.98 -40.93 52.61
N ALA A 79 4.41 -39.73 52.50
CA ALA A 79 3.79 -39.00 53.62
C ALA A 79 2.34 -39.44 53.95
N GLY A 80 1.86 -40.57 53.43
CA GLY A 80 0.54 -41.15 53.72
C GLY A 80 -0.65 -40.51 52.99
N LYS A 81 -0.41 -39.57 52.06
CA LYS A 81 -1.47 -38.93 51.27
C LYS A 81 -1.63 -39.65 49.92
N ALA A 82 -2.60 -40.55 49.83
CA ALA A 82 -2.80 -41.43 48.67
C ALA A 82 -3.51 -40.77 47.46
N GLY A 83 -4.21 -39.66 47.65
CA GLY A 83 -4.99 -39.00 46.58
C GLY A 83 -4.14 -38.23 45.57
N ILE A 84 -4.51 -38.32 44.29
CA ILE A 84 -3.98 -37.48 43.21
C ILE A 84 -4.59 -36.08 43.35
N SER A 85 -3.79 -35.05 43.06
CA SER A 85 -4.26 -33.66 43.09
C SER A 85 -5.04 -33.37 41.81
N VAL A 86 -6.28 -32.88 41.94
CA VAL A 86 -7.17 -32.52 40.81
C VAL A 86 -6.46 -31.61 39.79
N TRP A 87 -5.70 -30.62 40.27
CA TRP A 87 -4.94 -29.74 39.38
C TRP A 87 -3.88 -30.46 38.52
N ILE A 88 -3.32 -31.59 38.97
CA ILE A 88 -2.37 -32.38 38.17
C ILE A 88 -3.10 -33.10 37.02
N GLU A 89 -4.27 -33.67 37.30
CA GLU A 89 -5.12 -34.30 36.27
C GLU A 89 -5.54 -33.29 35.20
N ILE A 90 -5.96 -32.08 35.60
CA ILE A 90 -6.29 -31.00 34.68
C ILE A 90 -5.11 -30.66 33.75
N ILE A 91 -3.89 -30.59 34.29
CA ILE A 91 -2.70 -30.28 33.49
C ILE A 91 -2.36 -31.43 32.53
N GLU A 92 -2.50 -32.68 32.98
CA GLU A 92 -2.30 -33.87 32.13
C GLU A 92 -3.26 -33.89 30.95
N GLU A 93 -4.55 -33.69 31.21
CA GLU A 93 -5.59 -33.62 30.18
C GLU A 93 -5.31 -32.46 29.21
N MET A 94 -4.89 -31.30 29.71
CA MET A 94 -4.54 -30.16 28.86
C MET A 94 -3.38 -30.49 27.90
N PHE A 95 -2.32 -31.15 28.38
CA PHE A 95 -1.22 -31.57 27.50
C PHE A 95 -1.68 -32.60 26.45
N ALA A 96 -2.53 -33.56 26.83
CA ALA A 96 -3.10 -34.54 25.91
C ALA A 96 -4.00 -33.88 24.84
N LEU A 97 -4.80 -32.89 25.23
CA LEU A 97 -5.62 -32.09 24.31
C LEU A 97 -4.75 -31.36 23.28
N PHE A 98 -3.66 -30.70 23.71
CA PHE A 98 -2.73 -30.03 22.81
C PHE A 98 -2.05 -31.02 21.85
N GLU A 99 -1.62 -32.18 22.34
CA GLU A 99 -1.03 -33.20 21.47
C GLU A 99 -2.02 -33.70 20.41
N SER A 100 -3.25 -34.02 20.81
CA SER A 100 -4.33 -34.44 19.91
C SER A 100 -4.63 -33.37 18.85
N PHE A 101 -4.68 -32.10 19.27
CA PHE A 101 -4.88 -30.96 18.37
C PHE A 101 -3.78 -30.87 17.31
N PHE A 102 -2.50 -30.92 17.70
CA PHE A 102 -1.39 -30.88 16.75
C PHE A 102 -1.41 -32.08 15.78
N ASN A 103 -1.69 -33.28 16.29
CA ASN A 103 -1.82 -34.48 15.46
C ASN A 103 -2.94 -34.34 14.43
N LYS A 104 -4.10 -33.81 14.82
CA LYS A 104 -5.24 -33.59 13.94
C LYS A 104 -4.92 -32.59 12.83
N ILE A 105 -4.22 -31.49 13.13
CA ILE A 105 -3.78 -30.52 12.12
C ILE A 105 -2.80 -31.16 11.12
N ILE A 106 -1.81 -31.91 11.61
CA ILE A 106 -0.84 -32.62 10.76
C ILE A 106 -1.57 -33.63 9.85
N GLN A 107 -2.57 -34.33 10.36
CA GLN A 107 -3.39 -35.26 9.58
C GLN A 107 -4.20 -34.55 8.49
N LEU A 108 -4.82 -33.42 8.79
CA LEU A 108 -5.55 -32.61 7.80
C LEU A 108 -4.62 -32.11 6.68
N PHE A 109 -3.39 -31.76 7.02
CA PHE A 109 -2.37 -31.40 6.03
C PHE A 109 -2.05 -32.55 5.07
N MET A 110 -1.93 -33.78 5.59
CA MET A 110 -1.74 -34.98 4.76
C MET A 110 -2.93 -35.25 3.84
N LYS A 111 -4.16 -35.08 4.35
CA LYS A 111 -5.40 -35.21 3.54
C LYS A 111 -5.45 -34.19 2.41
N ARG A 112 -5.02 -32.95 2.66
CA ARG A 112 -4.89 -31.90 1.64
C ARG A 112 -3.90 -32.29 0.53
N LYS A 113 -2.74 -32.84 0.88
CA LYS A 113 -1.73 -33.29 -0.10
C LYS A 113 -2.32 -34.33 -1.06
N ARG A 114 -3.17 -35.24 -0.55
CA ARG A 114 -3.86 -36.27 -1.35
C ARG A 114 -4.87 -35.69 -2.36
N ASN A 115 -5.60 -34.64 -1.97
CA ASN A 115 -6.69 -34.06 -2.78
C ASN A 115 -6.30 -32.74 -3.49
N LYS A 116 -5.02 -32.56 -3.85
CA LYS A 116 -4.47 -31.31 -4.41
C LYS A 116 -5.28 -30.74 -5.59
N ILE A 117 -5.69 -31.59 -6.53
CA ILE A 117 -6.40 -31.16 -7.75
C ILE A 117 -7.79 -30.58 -7.41
N ARG A 118 -8.55 -31.30 -6.57
CA ARG A 118 -9.89 -30.86 -6.15
C ARG A 118 -9.83 -29.53 -5.41
N ILE A 119 -8.87 -29.38 -4.49
CA ILE A 119 -8.69 -28.16 -3.71
C ILE A 119 -8.32 -26.98 -4.61
N LYS A 120 -7.41 -27.16 -5.58
CA LYS A 120 -7.04 -26.10 -6.54
C LYS A 120 -8.25 -25.60 -7.35
N ARG A 121 -9.12 -26.51 -7.79
CA ARG A 121 -10.34 -26.15 -8.55
C ARG A 121 -11.35 -25.40 -7.69
N TRP A 122 -11.73 -25.96 -6.55
CA TRP A 122 -12.72 -25.35 -5.66
C TRP A 122 -12.29 -23.97 -5.17
N THR A 123 -11.01 -23.81 -4.82
CA THR A 123 -10.48 -22.51 -4.37
C THR A 123 -10.36 -21.47 -5.49
N PHE A 124 -10.20 -21.90 -6.75
CA PHE A 124 -10.30 -20.99 -7.88
C PHE A 124 -11.72 -20.45 -8.01
N TYR A 125 -12.72 -21.34 -8.07
CA TYR A 125 -14.12 -20.95 -8.24
C TYR A 125 -14.65 -20.15 -7.06
N SER A 126 -14.24 -20.47 -5.83
CA SER A 126 -14.61 -19.68 -4.66
C SER A 126 -14.01 -18.28 -4.71
N ALA A 127 -12.74 -18.14 -5.16
CA ALA A 127 -12.10 -16.85 -5.31
C ALA A 127 -12.80 -16.03 -6.42
N THR A 128 -13.10 -16.62 -7.57
CA THR A 128 -13.80 -15.91 -8.64
C THR A 128 -15.20 -15.47 -8.23
N ALA A 129 -15.95 -16.32 -7.51
CA ALA A 129 -17.25 -15.94 -6.97
C ALA A 129 -17.14 -14.78 -5.97
N LEU A 130 -16.13 -14.79 -5.11
CA LEU A 130 -15.89 -13.70 -4.16
C LEU A 130 -15.54 -12.39 -4.87
N VAL A 131 -14.75 -12.42 -5.95
CA VAL A 131 -14.45 -11.22 -6.76
C VAL A 131 -15.72 -10.61 -7.33
N ILE A 132 -16.62 -11.44 -7.89
CA ILE A 132 -17.90 -10.98 -8.43
C ILE A 132 -18.73 -10.31 -7.33
N LEU A 133 -18.84 -10.94 -6.16
CA LEU A 133 -19.58 -10.41 -5.02
C LEU A 133 -18.99 -9.09 -4.50
N LEU A 134 -17.67 -9.00 -4.36
CA LEU A 134 -17.00 -7.79 -3.91
C LEU A 134 -17.13 -6.64 -4.92
N THR A 135 -17.03 -6.93 -6.21
CA THR A 135 -17.24 -5.94 -7.28
C THR A 135 -18.66 -5.37 -7.21
N ALA A 136 -19.67 -6.25 -7.06
CA ALA A 136 -21.06 -5.83 -6.89
C ALA A 136 -21.27 -5.02 -5.60
N ALA A 137 -20.62 -5.41 -4.50
CA ALA A 137 -20.70 -4.69 -3.23
C ALA A 137 -20.14 -3.26 -3.32
N ILE A 138 -19.00 -3.08 -4.00
CA ILE A 138 -18.40 -1.76 -4.26
C ILE A 138 -19.31 -0.89 -5.10
N MET A 139 -19.91 -1.46 -6.16
CA MET A 139 -20.76 -0.69 -7.05
C MET A 139 -22.09 -0.27 -6.40
N ASN A 140 -22.64 -1.12 -5.54
CA ASN A 140 -23.91 -0.84 -4.88
C ASN A 140 -23.78 0.05 -3.63
N ASN A 141 -22.58 0.18 -3.05
CA ASN A 141 -22.36 0.93 -1.81
C ASN A 141 -21.25 2.00 -1.97
N PRO A 142 -21.57 3.16 -2.57
CA PRO A 142 -20.58 4.19 -2.89
C PRO A 142 -20.03 4.95 -1.67
N ASN A 143 -20.73 4.94 -0.54
CA ASN A 143 -20.39 5.70 0.67
C ASN A 143 -19.61 4.88 1.71
N GLU A 144 -19.26 3.65 1.35
CA GLU A 144 -18.49 2.77 2.24
C GLU A 144 -16.99 3.08 2.16
N TRP A 145 -16.30 2.87 3.28
CA TRP A 145 -14.88 3.20 3.43
C TRP A 145 -14.00 2.53 2.35
N TYR A 146 -14.33 1.30 1.94
CA TYR A 146 -13.57 0.56 0.94
C TYR A 146 -13.76 1.13 -0.48
N THR A 147 -14.95 1.65 -0.79
CA THR A 147 -15.23 2.30 -2.08
C THR A 147 -14.52 3.65 -2.17
N GLU A 148 -14.51 4.42 -1.07
CA GLU A 148 -13.74 5.67 -0.99
C GLU A 148 -12.23 5.44 -1.15
N LYS A 149 -11.68 4.39 -0.53
CA LYS A 149 -10.27 4.02 -0.68
C LYS A 149 -9.93 3.66 -2.12
N TRP A 150 -10.80 2.90 -2.80
CA TRP A 150 -10.63 2.59 -4.22
C TRP A 150 -10.60 3.87 -5.06
N LYS A 151 -11.59 4.75 -4.89
CA LYS A 151 -11.66 6.03 -5.63
C LYS A 151 -10.42 6.89 -5.39
N LYS A 152 -9.93 6.98 -4.15
CA LYS A 152 -8.71 7.73 -3.83
C LYS A 152 -7.48 7.13 -4.53
N ALA A 153 -7.35 5.80 -4.55
CA ALA A 153 -6.26 5.13 -5.24
C ALA A 153 -6.32 5.32 -6.76
N GLU A 154 -7.52 5.29 -7.33
CA GLU A 154 -7.75 5.54 -8.75
C GLU A 154 -7.40 6.97 -9.14
N VAL A 155 -7.80 7.96 -8.34
CA VAL A 155 -7.42 9.37 -8.52
C VAL A 155 -5.90 9.51 -8.46
N TRP A 156 -5.23 8.91 -7.47
CA TRP A 156 -3.78 8.94 -7.36
C TRP A 156 -3.07 8.32 -8.58
N LEU A 157 -3.51 7.14 -9.04
CA LEU A 157 -2.95 6.46 -10.23
C LEU A 157 -3.12 7.26 -11.51
N ASN A 158 -4.15 8.11 -11.59
CA ASN A 158 -4.42 8.95 -12.75
C ASN A 158 -3.80 10.36 -12.62
N GLN A 159 -3.50 10.84 -11.40
CA GLN A 159 -2.99 12.19 -11.13
C GLN A 159 -1.51 12.38 -11.53
N GLU A 160 -0.70 11.32 -11.55
CA GLU A 160 0.70 11.40 -11.98
C GLU A 160 0.82 11.88 -13.46
N HIS A 161 -0.23 11.69 -14.28
CA HIS A 161 -0.24 12.12 -15.69
C HIS A 161 -0.54 13.60 -15.91
N VAL A 162 -1.18 14.28 -14.96
CA VAL A 162 -1.36 15.73 -15.09
C VAL A 162 -0.01 16.44 -14.96
N HIS A 163 0.93 15.85 -14.20
CA HIS A 163 2.28 16.40 -14.03
C HIS A 163 3.30 15.82 -15.02
N ILE A 164 3.19 14.54 -15.41
CA ILE A 164 4.13 13.91 -16.36
C ILE A 164 3.86 14.34 -17.81
N GLN A 165 2.61 14.49 -18.25
CA GLN A 165 2.33 15.03 -19.60
C GLN A 165 2.63 16.53 -19.70
N ALA A 166 2.55 17.29 -18.60
CA ALA A 166 2.97 18.69 -18.55
C ALA A 166 4.51 18.85 -18.53
N SER A 167 5.24 17.88 -17.96
CA SER A 167 6.71 17.95 -17.84
C SER A 167 7.47 17.30 -19.02
N GLU A 168 6.91 16.32 -19.72
CA GLU A 168 7.58 15.66 -20.86
C GLU A 168 7.22 16.25 -22.22
N ALA A 169 6.34 17.26 -22.27
CA ALA A 169 5.95 17.97 -23.49
C ALA A 169 6.29 19.48 -23.43
N SER A 170 7.53 19.84 -23.09
CA SER A 170 8.09 21.13 -23.54
C SER A 170 9.61 21.08 -23.56
N PRO A 171 10.26 20.80 -24.71
CA PRO A 171 11.70 20.96 -24.87
C PRO A 171 12.13 22.45 -24.91
N ASP A 172 11.26 23.39 -24.52
CA ASP A 172 11.45 24.84 -24.70
C ASP A 172 11.05 25.63 -23.43
N GLN A 173 11.34 25.08 -22.24
CA GLN A 173 11.08 25.77 -20.98
C GLN A 173 12.15 26.86 -20.75
N LYS A 174 11.78 28.12 -21.01
CA LYS A 174 12.68 29.28 -20.94
C LYS A 174 13.02 29.62 -19.49
N GLU A 175 14.31 29.68 -19.17
CA GLU A 175 14.81 30.20 -17.90
C GLU A 175 14.85 31.73 -17.94
N LEU A 176 14.26 32.37 -16.94
CA LEU A 176 14.22 33.82 -16.79
C LEU A 176 15.04 34.25 -15.58
N ILE A 177 15.75 35.37 -15.75
CA ILE A 177 16.48 36.09 -14.70
C ILE A 177 16.07 37.56 -14.69
N LEU A 178 16.33 38.27 -13.59
CA LEU A 178 16.13 39.72 -13.55
C LEU A 178 17.02 40.44 -14.57
N ASN A 179 16.48 41.50 -15.15
CA ASN A 179 17.24 42.40 -16.01
C ASN A 179 18.22 43.24 -15.15
N LYS A 180 19.42 43.53 -15.68
CA LYS A 180 20.46 44.34 -15.02
C LYS A 180 20.01 45.75 -14.60
N LYS A 181 18.90 46.26 -15.16
CA LYS A 181 18.32 47.54 -14.74
C LYS A 181 17.56 47.45 -13.40
N TYR A 182 17.19 46.24 -12.98
CA TYR A 182 16.35 45.96 -11.81
C TYR A 182 17.07 45.04 -10.81
N GLU A 183 18.33 45.35 -10.49
CA GLU A 183 19.13 44.56 -9.54
C GLU A 183 18.61 44.60 -8.10
N GLU A 184 17.78 45.60 -7.77
CA GLU A 184 17.15 45.76 -6.45
C GLU A 184 16.06 44.71 -6.17
N GLY A 185 15.65 43.94 -7.18
CA GLY A 185 14.70 42.84 -7.06
C GLY A 185 13.39 43.04 -7.82
N GLY A 186 12.58 41.97 -7.87
CA GLY A 186 11.29 41.93 -8.55
C GLY A 186 10.21 41.28 -7.69
N ASN A 187 8.94 41.62 -7.91
CA ASN A 187 7.83 41.03 -7.17
C ASN A 187 7.11 39.99 -8.02
N ILE A 188 6.95 38.79 -7.49
CA ILE A 188 6.05 37.76 -8.00
C ILE A 188 4.70 37.93 -7.29
N ARG A 189 3.63 38.03 -8.07
CA ARG A 189 2.28 38.35 -7.59
C ARG A 189 1.30 37.24 -7.86
N GLU A 190 0.21 37.23 -7.10
CA GLU A 190 -0.86 36.23 -7.23
C GLU A 190 -1.64 36.33 -8.55
N ALA A 191 -1.77 37.56 -9.08
CA ALA A 191 -2.47 37.83 -10.34
C ALA A 191 -1.67 38.84 -11.19
N PRO A 192 -1.87 38.88 -12.52
CA PRO A 192 -1.15 39.75 -13.45
C PRO A 192 -1.67 41.19 -13.38
N THR A 193 -1.47 41.83 -12.23
CA THR A 193 -1.81 43.24 -12.00
C THR A 193 -0.91 43.80 -10.88
N LEU A 194 -0.61 45.10 -10.97
CA LEU A 194 0.18 45.82 -9.96
C LEU A 194 -0.51 45.88 -8.58
N THR A 195 -1.82 45.67 -8.52
CA THR A 195 -2.60 45.72 -7.27
C THR A 195 -2.73 44.36 -6.57
N ALA A 196 -2.32 43.27 -7.22
CA ALA A 196 -2.44 41.92 -6.65
C ALA A 196 -1.47 41.73 -5.47
N PRO A 197 -1.80 40.88 -4.47
CA PRO A 197 -0.90 40.54 -3.40
C PRO A 197 0.45 40.03 -3.91
N ARG A 198 1.53 40.43 -3.22
CA ARG A 198 2.87 39.91 -3.48
C ARG A 198 3.02 38.57 -2.78
N LEU A 199 3.34 37.54 -3.56
CA LEU A 199 3.64 36.21 -3.05
C LEU A 199 5.12 36.09 -2.66
N TYR A 200 6.00 36.70 -3.45
CA TYR A 200 7.44 36.60 -3.25
C TYR A 200 8.20 37.79 -3.84
N THR A 201 9.39 38.05 -3.32
CA THR A 201 10.34 39.01 -3.90
C THR A 201 11.55 38.25 -4.39
N ILE A 202 11.76 38.24 -5.71
CA ILE A 202 12.93 37.64 -6.33
C ILE A 202 14.15 38.57 -6.22
N THR A 203 15.31 38.00 -5.90
CA THR A 203 16.58 38.74 -5.81
C THR A 203 17.47 38.51 -7.04
N ASN A 204 18.50 39.35 -7.21
CA ASN A 204 19.39 39.26 -8.36
C ASN A 204 20.18 37.92 -8.36
N GLY A 205 20.21 37.24 -9.50
CA GLY A 205 20.86 35.94 -9.66
C GLY A 205 19.94 34.73 -9.43
N GLU A 206 18.73 34.91 -8.91
CA GLU A 206 17.74 33.83 -8.84
C GLU A 206 17.15 33.51 -10.21
N ILE A 207 16.91 32.22 -10.46
CA ILE A 207 16.36 31.69 -11.72
C ILE A 207 14.88 31.38 -11.53
N MET A 208 14.09 31.77 -12.52
CA MET A 208 12.67 31.43 -12.64
C MET A 208 12.45 30.58 -13.89
N GLN A 209 11.53 29.62 -13.80
CA GLN A 209 11.07 28.89 -14.96
C GLN A 209 9.82 29.56 -15.52
N PHE A 210 9.81 29.88 -16.81
CA PHE A 210 8.61 30.35 -17.49
C PHE A 210 7.64 29.19 -17.71
N LEU A 211 6.36 29.39 -17.35
CA LEU A 211 5.32 28.37 -17.44
C LEU A 211 4.48 28.47 -18.73
N ASN A 212 4.99 29.15 -19.77
CA ASN A 212 4.32 29.33 -21.06
C ASN A 212 2.93 30.00 -21.00
N GLU A 213 2.64 30.73 -19.92
CA GLU A 213 1.43 31.54 -19.78
C GLU A 213 1.80 33.03 -19.70
N GLU A 214 1.12 33.85 -20.51
CA GLU A 214 1.29 35.30 -20.53
C GLU A 214 -0.07 36.01 -20.56
N GLN A 215 -0.14 37.17 -19.91
CA GLN A 215 -1.35 37.99 -19.87
C GLN A 215 -0.99 39.46 -19.91
N GLU A 216 -1.79 40.26 -20.63
CA GLU A 216 -1.69 41.71 -20.62
C GLU A 216 -2.72 42.30 -19.66
N ASP A 217 -2.30 43.25 -18.82
CA ASP A 217 -3.20 43.94 -17.92
C ASP A 217 -3.90 45.13 -18.58
N SER A 218 -4.85 45.75 -17.87
CA SER A 218 -5.61 46.91 -18.39
C SER A 218 -4.76 48.15 -18.67
N LYS A 219 -3.48 48.14 -18.29
CA LYS A 219 -2.50 49.23 -18.54
C LYS A 219 -1.51 48.86 -19.65
N GLY A 220 -1.68 47.72 -20.31
CA GLY A 220 -0.81 47.26 -21.38
C GLY A 220 0.50 46.62 -20.88
N ILE A 221 0.59 46.25 -19.60
CA ILE A 221 1.77 45.57 -19.07
C ILE A 221 1.63 44.08 -19.35
N LYS A 222 2.63 43.51 -20.03
CA LYS A 222 2.75 42.07 -20.21
C LYS A 222 3.27 41.40 -18.94
N TRP A 223 2.57 40.37 -18.49
CA TRP A 223 2.89 39.54 -17.34
C TRP A 223 3.19 38.12 -17.79
N LEU A 224 4.18 37.51 -17.15
CA LEU A 224 4.63 36.15 -17.42
C LEU A 224 4.40 35.31 -16.17
N LYS A 225 3.83 34.12 -16.34
CA LYS A 225 3.67 33.17 -15.25
C LYS A 225 4.96 32.38 -15.06
N VAL A 226 5.43 32.32 -13.82
CA VAL A 226 6.74 31.77 -13.47
C VAL A 226 6.67 30.91 -12.23
N GLN A 227 7.61 29.97 -12.12
CA GLN A 227 7.87 29.20 -10.91
C GLN A 227 9.32 29.39 -10.45
N THR A 228 9.52 29.67 -9.15
CA THR A 228 10.86 29.73 -8.55
C THR A 228 11.37 28.34 -8.17
N ALA A 229 12.69 28.22 -7.94
CA ALA A 229 13.30 26.97 -7.47
C ALA A 229 12.69 26.42 -6.15
N ASN A 230 12.08 27.31 -5.34
CA ASN A 230 11.41 26.94 -4.09
C ASN A 230 9.94 26.53 -4.30
N GLY A 231 9.50 26.37 -5.56
CA GLY A 231 8.15 25.94 -5.92
C GLY A 231 7.08 27.03 -5.87
N ILE A 232 7.46 28.31 -5.68
CA ILE A 232 6.50 29.42 -5.64
C ILE A 232 6.08 29.78 -7.06
N GLU A 233 4.80 29.67 -7.36
CA GLU A 233 4.20 30.01 -8.65
C GLU A 233 3.48 31.37 -8.57
N GLY A 234 3.64 32.21 -9.59
CA GLY A 234 2.91 33.47 -9.71
C GLY A 234 3.27 34.27 -10.96
N TRP A 235 2.88 35.54 -10.98
CA TRP A 235 3.01 36.43 -12.12
C TRP A 235 4.10 37.48 -11.89
N ILE A 236 4.98 37.66 -12.88
CA ILE A 236 6.02 38.70 -12.89
C ILE A 236 5.90 39.54 -14.15
N SER A 237 6.23 40.83 -14.07
CA SER A 237 6.20 41.71 -15.24
C SER A 237 7.31 41.33 -16.23
N ALA A 238 6.97 41.21 -17.51
CA ALA A 238 7.93 40.95 -18.58
C ALA A 238 9.00 42.05 -18.71
N LEU A 239 8.73 43.27 -18.22
CA LEU A 239 9.63 44.42 -18.30
C LEU A 239 10.88 44.27 -17.42
N ILE A 240 10.79 43.49 -16.34
CA ILE A 240 11.86 43.38 -15.33
C ILE A 240 12.67 42.10 -15.46
N VAL A 241 12.31 41.22 -16.38
CA VAL A 241 12.97 39.92 -16.60
C VAL A 241 13.54 39.82 -18.00
N ARG A 242 14.49 38.91 -18.18
CA ARG A 242 15.04 38.52 -19.49
C ARG A 242 15.32 37.02 -19.49
N GLU A 243 15.35 36.45 -20.67
CA GLU A 243 15.87 35.10 -20.87
C GLU A 243 17.35 35.05 -20.48
N LYS A 244 17.76 33.95 -19.83
CA LYS A 244 19.11 33.76 -19.31
C LYS A 244 20.15 33.59 -20.40
#